data_AF-A0A0L0T1Y5-F1
#
_entry.id   AF-A0A0L0T1Y5-F1
#
_cell.length_a   1.000
_cell.length_b   1.000
_cell.length_c   1.000
_cell.angle_alpha   90.00
_cell.angle_beta   90.00
_cell.angle_gamma   90.00
#
_symmetry.space_group_name_H-M   'P 1'
#
loop_
_entity.id
_entity.type
_entity.pdbx_description
1 polymer ?
#
loop_
_entity_poly.entity_id
_entity_poly.type
_entity_poly.pdbx_seq_one_letter_code
_entity_poly.pdbx_strand_id
1 'polypeptide(L)'
;MARATATDMYALDLRNHGDSPHHPKMTYEAMASDLAHFVECEDLDRPLVVGHSMGCKVAMQLALAHTDKIAGFMSLDMSPLTFDLSRAVFPLSLSAMQLVQPFPGPIAHYVP
;
A
#
# COMPACT_ATOMS: atom_id res chain seq x y z
N MET A 1 4.97 4.38 -20.95
CA MET A 1 3.79 5.15 -21.37
C MET A 1 2.64 4.77 -20.45
N ALA A 2 2.28 5.60 -19.48
CA ALA A 2 0.98 5.48 -18.82
C ALA A 2 0.01 6.36 -19.60
N ARG A 3 -0.90 5.73 -20.35
CA ARG A 3 -2.06 6.44 -20.90
C ARG A 3 -2.90 6.86 -19.69
N ALA A 4 -3.21 8.15 -19.57
CA ALA A 4 -4.11 8.62 -18.53
C ALA A 4 -5.41 7.82 -18.63
N THR A 5 -5.70 7.02 -17.61
CA THR A 5 -7.00 6.40 -17.43
C THR A 5 -8.01 7.52 -17.22
N ALA A 6 -9.23 7.40 -17.75
CA ALA A 6 -10.31 8.37 -17.52
C ALA A 6 -10.87 8.25 -16.09
N THR A 7 -9.99 8.09 -15.10
CA THR A 7 -10.31 7.75 -13.72
C THR A 7 -9.59 8.74 -12.83
N ASP A 8 -10.34 9.37 -11.93
CA ASP A 8 -9.78 10.27 -10.94
C ASP A 8 -8.87 9.50 -9.97
N MET A 9 -7.69 10.06 -9.69
CA MET A 9 -6.69 9.42 -8.85
C MET A 9 -6.29 10.36 -7.72
N TYR A 10 -6.36 9.83 -6.50
CA TYR A 10 -5.93 10.53 -5.29
C TYR A 10 -4.65 9.88 -4.78
N ALA A 11 -3.54 10.64 -4.78
CA ALA A 11 -2.29 10.22 -4.16
C ALA A 11 -2.25 10.79 -2.75
N LEU A 12 -2.45 9.92 -1.75
CA LEU A 12 -2.61 10.32 -0.36
C LEU A 12 -1.31 10.14 0.42
N ASP A 13 -0.99 11.15 1.22
CA ASP A 13 -0.07 11.00 2.33
C ASP A 13 -0.81 10.34 3.50
N LEU A 14 -0.31 9.22 4.01
CA LEU A 14 -0.83 8.62 5.24
C LEU A 14 -0.43 9.46 6.46
N ARG A 15 -1.15 9.31 7.59
CA ARG A 15 -0.73 9.93 8.87
C ARG A 15 0.77 9.74 9.11
N ASN A 16 1.40 10.76 9.68
CA ASN A 16 2.85 10.82 9.91
C ASN A 16 3.75 10.76 8.65
N HIS A 17 3.19 10.94 7.45
CA HIS A 17 3.94 11.05 6.18
C HIS A 17 3.55 12.34 5.46
N GLY A 18 4.50 12.93 4.74
CA GLY A 18 4.28 14.12 3.92
C GLY A 18 3.57 15.25 4.65
N ASP A 19 2.49 15.75 4.05
CA ASP A 19 1.71 16.88 4.59
C ASP A 19 0.53 16.44 5.48
N SER A 20 0.33 15.14 5.65
CA SER A 20 -0.74 14.61 6.50
C SER A 20 -0.47 14.81 7.99
N PRO A 21 -1.51 14.99 8.83
CA PRO A 21 -1.33 15.21 10.25
C PRO A 21 -0.49 14.12 10.95
N HIS A 22 0.30 14.57 11.92
CA HIS A 22 1.11 13.69 12.75
C HIS A 22 0.37 13.32 14.03
N HIS A 23 0.42 12.04 14.41
CA HIS A 23 -0.29 11.51 15.57
C HIS A 23 0.49 10.34 16.20
N PRO A 24 0.59 10.25 17.54
CA PRO A 24 1.37 9.20 18.22
C PRO A 24 0.84 7.78 17.96
N LYS A 25 -0.47 7.62 17.75
CA LYS A 25 -1.07 6.34 17.33
C LYS A 25 -0.80 6.09 15.85
N MET A 26 0.01 5.07 15.57
CA MET A 26 0.41 4.64 14.22
C MET A 26 0.16 3.14 14.04
N THR A 27 -1.12 2.74 14.04
CA THR A 27 -1.53 1.34 13.81
C THR A 27 -2.24 1.23 12.46
N TYR A 28 -2.29 0.02 11.88
CA TYR A 28 -2.98 -0.19 10.60
C TYR A 28 -4.46 0.11 10.67
N GLU A 29 -5.10 -0.17 11.81
CA GLU A 29 -6.51 0.19 12.06
C GLU A 29 -6.69 1.69 12.02
N ALA A 30 -5.80 2.45 12.67
CA ALA A 30 -5.89 3.90 12.70
C ALA A 30 -5.67 4.51 11.31
N MET A 31 -4.73 3.97 10.52
CA MET A 31 -4.51 4.40 9.14
C MET A 31 -5.68 4.04 8.23
N ALA A 32 -6.28 2.86 8.41
CA ALA A 32 -7.46 2.43 7.66
C ALA A 32 -8.68 3.32 7.97
N SER A 33 -8.87 3.72 9.24
CA SER A 33 -9.93 4.66 9.60
C SER A 33 -9.74 6.04 8.98
N ASP A 34 -8.50 6.54 8.87
CA ASP A 34 -8.26 7.82 8.16
C ASP A 34 -8.64 7.70 6.68
N LEU A 35 -8.31 6.57 6.06
CA LEU A 35 -8.63 6.33 4.65
C LEU A 35 -10.14 6.20 4.42
N ALA A 36 -10.85 5.51 5.31
CA ALA A 36 -12.32 5.46 5.30
C ALA A 36 -12.93 6.87 5.48
N HIS A 37 -12.37 7.68 6.38
CA HIS A 37 -12.82 9.05 6.58
C HIS A 37 -12.59 9.92 5.34
N PHE A 38 -11.43 9.78 4.68
CA PHE A 38 -11.15 10.46 3.42
C PHE A 38 -12.17 10.11 2.33
N VAL A 39 -12.49 8.81 2.17
CA VAL A 39 -13.52 8.34 1.21
C VAL A 39 -14.87 9.01 1.47
N GLU A 40 -15.25 9.20 2.73
CA GLU A 40 -16.49 9.89 3.10
C GLU A 40 -16.43 11.39 2.83
N CYS A 41 -15.32 12.05 3.18
CA CYS A 41 -15.16 13.50 3.01
C CYS A 41 -15.17 13.93 1.54
N GLU A 42 -14.57 13.13 0.67
CA GLU A 42 -14.52 13.36 -0.77
C GLU A 42 -15.72 12.77 -1.52
N ASP A 43 -16.72 12.23 -0.79
CA ASP A 43 -17.95 11.62 -1.34
C ASP A 43 -17.68 10.57 -2.43
N LEU A 44 -16.67 9.73 -2.20
CA LEU A 44 -16.23 8.71 -3.16
C LEU A 44 -17.11 7.47 -3.05
N ASP A 45 -17.74 7.08 -4.16
CA ASP A 45 -18.48 5.81 -4.25
C ASP A 45 -17.52 4.63 -4.37
N ARG A 46 -17.15 4.07 -3.21
CA ARG A 46 -16.42 2.80 -3.08
C ARG A 46 -15.21 2.68 -4.01
N PRO A 47 -14.18 3.53 -3.87
CA PRO A 47 -13.04 3.52 -4.78
C PRO A 47 -12.24 2.21 -4.72
N LEU A 48 -11.39 2.00 -5.74
CA LEU A 48 -10.32 1.01 -5.70
C LEU A 48 -9.11 1.60 -4.96
N VAL A 49 -8.56 0.85 -4.01
CA VAL A 49 -7.39 1.28 -3.24
C VAL A 49 -6.14 0.56 -3.72
N VAL A 50 -5.11 1.31 -4.09
CA VAL A 50 -3.80 0.74 -4.46
C VAL A 50 -2.81 1.01 -3.34
N GLY A 51 -2.29 -0.06 -2.74
CA GLY A 51 -1.27 0.01 -1.70
C GLY A 51 0.09 -0.47 -2.21
N HIS A 52 1.16 0.12 -1.70
CA HIS A 52 2.54 -0.37 -1.86
C HIS A 52 3.18 -0.51 -0.47
N SER A 53 3.92 -1.60 -0.24
CA SER A 53 4.61 -1.86 1.04
C SER A 53 3.68 -1.67 2.26
N MET A 54 3.94 -0.71 3.14
CA MET A 54 3.07 -0.37 4.28
C MET A 54 1.63 -0.06 3.85
N GLY A 55 1.46 0.63 2.71
CA GLY A 55 0.15 0.99 2.18
C GLY A 55 -0.71 -0.23 1.82
N CYS A 56 -0.10 -1.37 1.47
CA CYS A 56 -0.84 -2.60 1.26
C CYS A 56 -1.52 -3.09 2.54
N LYS A 57 -0.82 -3.02 3.68
CA LYS A 57 -1.38 -3.44 4.96
C LYS A 57 -2.52 -2.52 5.40
N VAL A 58 -2.41 -1.23 5.11
CA VAL A 58 -3.51 -0.27 5.32
C VAL A 58 -4.70 -0.62 4.44
N ALA A 59 -4.49 -0.88 3.15
CA ALA A 59 -5.55 -1.26 2.21
C ALA A 59 -6.24 -2.58 2.60
N MET A 60 -5.47 -3.59 3.02
CA MET A 60 -5.99 -4.85 3.55
C MET A 60 -6.82 -4.64 4.82
N GLN A 61 -6.33 -3.80 5.74
CA GLN A 61 -7.06 -3.49 6.98
C GLN A 61 -8.37 -2.74 6.70
N LEU A 62 -8.36 -1.79 5.75
CA LEU A 62 -9.57 -1.10 5.29
C LEU A 62 -10.57 -2.09 4.69
N ALA A 63 -10.10 -2.99 3.83
CA ALA A 63 -10.94 -4.02 3.21
C ALA A 63 -11.59 -4.97 4.24
N LEU A 64 -10.97 -5.16 5.41
CA LEU A 64 -11.53 -5.98 6.49
C LEU A 64 -12.49 -5.21 7.39
N ALA A 65 -12.14 -3.96 7.76
CA ALA A 65 -12.87 -3.18 8.76
C ALA A 65 -13.98 -2.29 8.19
N HIS A 66 -13.88 -1.91 6.91
CA HIS A 66 -14.75 -0.96 6.23
C HIS A 66 -15.11 -1.47 4.81
N THR A 67 -15.64 -2.70 4.74
CA THR A 67 -15.97 -3.40 3.48
C THR A 67 -16.94 -2.63 2.59
N ASP A 68 -17.80 -1.80 3.18
CA ASP A 68 -18.77 -0.94 2.50
C ASP A 68 -18.15 0.31 1.87
N LYS A 69 -16.89 0.66 2.22
CA LYS A 69 -16.21 1.87 1.76
C LYS A 69 -15.33 1.70 0.54
N ILE A 70 -15.12 0.48 0.06
CA ILE A 70 -14.27 0.23 -1.12
C ILE A 70 -14.88 -0.80 -2.06
N ALA A 71 -14.53 -0.73 -3.34
CA ALA A 71 -14.86 -1.77 -4.32
C ALA A 71 -13.86 -2.93 -4.29
N GLY A 72 -12.62 -2.64 -3.88
CA GLY A 72 -11.54 -3.62 -3.80
C GLY A 72 -10.18 -2.96 -3.58
N PHE A 73 -9.12 -3.76 -3.54
CA PHE A 73 -7.76 -3.24 -3.39
C PHE A 73 -6.72 -4.02 -4.22
N MET A 74 -5.59 -3.38 -4.49
CA MET A 74 -4.41 -3.97 -5.11
C MET A 74 -3.23 -3.87 -4.14
N SER A 75 -2.55 -5.00 -3.92
CA SER A 75 -1.32 -5.07 -3.12
C SER A 75 -0.10 -5.11 -4.03
N LEU A 76 0.78 -4.12 -3.90
CA LEU A 76 2.05 -4.06 -4.62
C LEU A 76 3.19 -4.39 -3.65
N ASP A 77 3.80 -5.56 -3.86
CA ASP A 77 4.99 -6.04 -3.13
C ASP A 77 4.82 -6.11 -1.60
N MET A 78 3.64 -6.52 -1.14
CA MET A 78 3.43 -6.84 0.27
C MET A 78 2.39 -7.96 0.45
N SER A 79 2.62 -8.80 1.44
CA SER A 79 1.76 -9.91 1.83
C SER A 79 1.18 -9.66 3.24
N PRO A 80 0.01 -10.22 3.61
CA PRO A 80 -0.55 -10.15 4.98
C PRO A 80 0.25 -11.02 5.98
N LEU A 81 1.56 -10.83 6.00
CA LEU A 81 2.49 -11.50 6.90
C LEU A 81 3.04 -10.48 7.90
N THR A 82 3.23 -10.95 9.13
CA THR A 82 4.06 -10.26 10.10
C THR A 82 5.51 -10.39 9.65
N PHE A 83 6.14 -9.27 9.33
CA PHE A 83 7.54 -9.24 8.93
C PHE A 83 8.33 -8.63 10.08
N ASP A 84 9.32 -9.37 10.57
CA ASP A 84 10.22 -8.86 11.61
C ASP A 84 11.32 -8.01 10.97
N LEU A 85 11.24 -6.69 11.19
CA LEU A 85 12.25 -5.72 10.79
C LEU A 85 13.23 -5.41 11.92
N SER A 86 13.32 -6.27 12.93
CA SER A 86 14.28 -6.09 14.01
C SER A 86 15.70 -5.90 13.48
N ARG A 87 16.53 -5.18 14.25
CA ARG A 87 17.95 -4.99 13.93
C ARG A 87 18.70 -6.32 13.75
N ALA A 88 18.18 -7.42 14.30
CA ALA A 88 18.75 -8.75 14.12
C ALA A 88 18.45 -9.34 12.74
N VAL A 89 17.25 -9.11 12.21
CA VAL A 89 16.78 -9.71 10.94
C VAL A 89 17.10 -8.82 9.74
N PHE A 90 17.09 -7.49 9.90
CA PHE A 90 17.33 -6.55 8.79
C PHE A 90 18.65 -6.79 8.02
N PRO A 91 19.81 -7.04 8.67
CA PRO A 91 21.05 -7.33 7.95
C PRO A 91 20.95 -8.62 7.13
N LEU A 92 20.26 -9.65 7.65
CA LEU A 92 20.05 -10.91 6.93
C LEU A 92 19.17 -10.71 5.70
N SER A 93 18.11 -9.91 5.81
CA SER A 93 17.27 -9.55 4.67
C SER A 93 18.07 -8.81 3.60
N LEU A 94 18.92 -7.84 3.99
CA LEU A 94 19.76 -7.10 3.06
C LEU A 94 20.79 -8.01 2.37
N SER A 95 21.45 -8.89 3.11
CA SER A 95 22.36 -9.90 2.54
C SER A 95 21.64 -10.85 1.60
N ALA A 96 20.43 -11.31 1.94
CA ALA A 96 19.63 -12.16 1.06
C ALA A 96 19.26 -11.44 -0.25
N MET A 97 18.88 -10.16 -0.19
CA MET A 97 18.59 -9.35 -1.38
C MET A 97 19.84 -9.18 -2.28
N GLN A 98 21.03 -9.03 -1.71
CA GLN A 98 22.29 -8.97 -2.47
C GLN A 98 22.64 -10.29 -3.15
N LEU A 99 22.17 -11.43 -2.61
CA LEU A 99 22.37 -12.75 -3.21
C LEU A 99 21.40 -13.05 -4.34
N VAL A 100 20.28 -12.32 -4.43
CA VAL A 100 19.38 -12.39 -5.59
C VAL A 100 20.11 -11.79 -6.79
N GLN A 101 20.64 -12.66 -7.65
CA GLN A 101 21.15 -12.25 -8.95
C GLN A 101 20.02 -11.62 -9.76
N PRO A 102 20.29 -10.57 -10.57
CA PRO A 102 19.31 -10.09 -11.53
C PRO A 102 18.84 -11.27 -12.39
N PHE A 103 17.53 -11.34 -12.62
CA PHE A 103 16.93 -12.43 -13.39
C PHE A 103 17.67 -12.58 -14.73
N PRO A 104 18.29 -13.74 -15.02
CA PRO A 104 19.15 -13.90 -16.20
C PRO A 104 18.36 -14.09 -17.50
N GLY A 105 17.03 -14.17 -17.42
CA GLY A 105 16.16 -14.28 -18.58
C GLY A 105 15.73 -12.91 -19.13
N PRO A 106 15.32 -12.82 -20.40
CA PRO A 106 14.72 -11.60 -20.92
C PRO A 106 13.52 -11.24 -20.03
N ILE A 107 13.46 -9.99 -19.58
CA ILE A 107 12.23 -9.41 -19.06
C ILE A 107 11.22 -9.59 -20.18
N ALA A 108 10.19 -10.43 -19.98
CA ALA A 108 9.12 -10.56 -20.94
C ALA A 108 8.54 -9.17 -21.15
N HIS A 109 8.89 -8.55 -22.27
CA HIS A 109 8.22 -7.36 -22.73
C HIS A 109 6.77 -7.76 -22.94
N TYR A 110 5.89 -7.32 -22.05
CA TYR A 110 4.46 -7.37 -22.28
C TYR A 110 4.20 -6.48 -23.50
N VAL A 111 4.11 -7.11 -24.67
CA VAL A 111 3.63 -6.49 -25.90
C VAL A 111 2.10 -6.64 -25.87
N PRO A 112 1.33 -5.53 -25.99
CA PRO A 112 -0.12 -5.53 -25.85
C PRO A 112 -0.85 -6.38 -26.89
#